data_AF-A0A9E7AXW5-F1
#
_entry.id   AF-A0A9E7AXW5-F1
#
_cell.length_a   1.000
_cell.length_b   1.000
_cell.length_c   1.000
_cell.angle_alpha   90.00
_cell.angle_beta   90.00
_cell.angle_gamma   90.00
#
_symmetry.space_group_name_H-M   'P 1'
#
loop_
_entity.id
_entity.type
_entity.pdbx_description
1 polymer ?
#
loop_
_entity_poly.entity_id
_entity_poly.type
_entity_poly.pdbx_seq_one_letter_code
_entity_poly.pdbx_strand_id
1 'polypeptide(L)'
;MLTIDPKEQKVSAVHQYLLHAVAPRPIAFVSTVDKDGHPNLSPFSFFNVFSANPPVAIFSPARSGRTGATKNTFDNAKETGECVINVVNYALVQQASLSSTEYPKGVNEFVKAGLTEEPSKLVRAPRVKESPVQLECKVREVIELGQQGGAGNLVICEVLLIHVDEKVLGEDNMIDQHKIDLVGRLGGDWYCRVSGNALFKVAKPLLTIGMGVDSLPERIRLSNVLTGNHLGQLGNTEQLPQSEEVISYRNSGAIGEAASHRGAFARRRKSE
;
A
#
# COMPACT_ATOMS: atom_id res chain seq x y z
N MET A 1 5.18 -9.11 -26.67
CA MET A 1 5.24 -8.19 -25.50
C MET A 1 6.07 -6.97 -25.91
N LEU A 2 5.75 -5.80 -25.38
CA LEU A 2 6.57 -4.60 -25.59
C LEU A 2 7.81 -4.66 -24.69
N THR A 3 8.98 -4.36 -25.24
CA THR A 3 10.25 -4.27 -24.50
C THR A 3 10.69 -2.81 -24.46
N ILE A 4 11.08 -2.31 -23.29
CA ILE A 4 11.44 -0.90 -23.06
C ILE A 4 12.77 -0.87 -22.31
N ASP A 5 13.79 -0.24 -22.89
CA ASP A 5 15.03 0.09 -22.18
C ASP A 5 14.90 1.49 -21.53
N PRO A 6 14.93 1.62 -20.18
CA PRO A 6 14.86 2.91 -19.51
C PRO A 6 15.93 3.91 -19.96
N LYS A 7 17.09 3.46 -20.45
CA LYS A 7 18.18 4.33 -20.92
C LYS A 7 17.85 5.05 -22.21
N GLU A 8 16.94 4.51 -23.01
CA GLU A 8 16.50 5.08 -24.29
C GLU A 8 15.25 5.97 -24.14
N GLN A 9 14.74 6.12 -22.91
CA GLN A 9 13.51 6.84 -22.63
C GLN A 9 13.75 8.13 -21.87
N LYS A 10 12.84 9.10 -22.04
CA LYS A 10 12.79 10.28 -21.18
C LYS A 10 12.47 9.87 -19.75
N VAL A 11 13.09 10.52 -18.76
CA VAL A 11 12.84 10.27 -17.32
C VAL A 11 11.35 10.34 -16.98
N SER A 12 10.61 11.28 -17.56
CA SER A 12 9.16 11.39 -17.36
C SER A 12 8.38 10.17 -17.85
N ALA A 13 8.78 9.55 -18.97
CA ALA A 13 8.16 8.35 -19.49
C ALA A 13 8.49 7.13 -18.62
N VAL A 14 9.77 6.96 -18.25
CA VAL A 14 10.20 5.90 -17.30
C VAL A 14 9.43 6.02 -16.00
N HIS A 15 9.31 7.23 -15.45
CA HIS A 15 8.55 7.49 -14.24
C HIS A 15 7.08 7.05 -14.39
N GLN A 16 6.41 7.37 -15.51
CA GLN A 16 5.05 6.90 -15.73
C GLN A 16 4.95 5.38 -15.79
N TYR A 17 5.85 4.69 -16.49
CA TYR A 17 5.86 3.22 -16.50
C TYR A 17 5.98 2.64 -15.10
N LEU A 18 6.90 3.18 -14.27
CA LEU A 18 7.07 2.74 -12.89
C LEU A 18 5.81 2.99 -12.04
N LEU A 19 5.18 4.17 -12.16
CA LEU A 19 3.98 4.50 -11.39
C LEU A 19 2.76 3.67 -11.81
N HIS A 20 2.67 3.23 -13.05
CA HIS A 20 1.56 2.40 -13.52
C HIS A 20 1.78 0.91 -13.19
N ALA A 21 3.04 0.45 -13.24
CA ALA A 21 3.38 -0.95 -12.98
C ALA A 21 3.48 -1.28 -11.49
N VAL A 22 4.01 -0.37 -10.67
CA VAL A 22 4.16 -0.55 -9.22
C VAL A 22 3.02 0.19 -8.53
N ALA A 23 1.87 -0.47 -8.47
CA ALA A 23 0.62 0.06 -7.93
C ALA A 23 -0.30 -1.09 -7.45
N PRO A 24 -1.22 -0.84 -6.49
CA PRO A 24 -1.38 0.40 -5.73
C PRO A 24 -0.26 0.63 -4.72
N ARG A 25 0.13 1.89 -4.57
CA ARG A 25 1.16 2.31 -3.60
C ARG A 25 0.50 2.90 -2.36
N PRO A 26 0.95 2.54 -1.15
CA PRO A 26 0.52 3.25 0.05
C PRO A 26 1.06 4.68 0.02
N ILE A 27 0.45 5.56 0.81
CA ILE A 27 0.80 6.99 0.86
C ILE A 27 1.32 7.29 2.27
N ALA A 28 2.57 7.71 2.37
CA ALA A 28 3.08 8.35 3.57
C ALA A 28 2.66 9.82 3.56
N PHE A 29 1.77 10.22 4.46
CA PHE A 29 1.42 11.62 4.63
C PHE A 29 2.28 12.23 5.73
N VAL A 30 3.39 12.85 5.33
CA VAL A 30 4.50 13.15 6.24
C VAL A 30 4.44 14.58 6.71
N SER A 31 4.39 14.76 8.01
CA SER A 31 4.65 16.04 8.65
C SER A 31 6.08 16.11 9.19
N THR A 32 6.65 17.30 9.10
CA THR A 32 7.99 17.64 9.61
C THR A 32 7.94 19.04 10.19
N VAL A 33 8.99 19.44 10.90
CA VAL A 33 9.23 20.83 11.30
C VAL A 33 10.60 21.28 10.85
N ASP A 34 10.75 22.57 10.56
CA ASP A 34 12.06 23.20 10.38
C ASP A 34 12.72 23.49 11.75
N LYS A 35 13.93 24.06 11.74
CA LYS A 35 14.63 24.46 12.99
C LYS A 35 13.82 25.38 13.88
N ASP A 36 13.11 26.33 13.29
CA ASP A 36 12.32 27.35 14.00
C ASP A 36 10.98 26.80 14.50
N GLY A 37 10.62 25.58 14.11
CA GLY A 37 9.40 24.90 14.55
C GLY A 37 8.20 25.11 13.64
N HIS A 38 8.39 25.68 12.44
CA HIS A 38 7.31 25.78 11.47
C HIS A 38 7.00 24.41 10.86
N PRO A 39 5.73 23.98 10.89
CA PRO A 39 5.34 22.69 10.36
C PRO A 39 5.28 22.72 8.82
N ASN A 40 5.56 21.57 8.23
CA ASN A 40 5.36 21.29 6.81
C ASN A 40 4.67 19.94 6.66
N LEU A 41 3.78 19.78 5.69
CA LEU A 41 3.02 18.55 5.45
C LEU A 41 2.92 18.19 3.97
N SER A 42 3.27 16.95 3.59
CA SER A 42 3.20 16.51 2.19
C SER A 42 3.03 14.99 2.03
N PRO A 43 2.29 14.52 1.00
CA PRO A 43 2.11 13.09 0.74
C PRO A 43 3.18 12.52 -0.20
N PHE A 44 3.64 11.29 0.08
CA PHE A 44 4.62 10.56 -0.72
C PHE A 44 4.14 9.14 -0.99
N SER A 45 4.07 8.75 -2.28
CA SER A 45 3.65 7.39 -2.67
C SER A 45 4.82 6.42 -2.90
N PHE A 46 6.07 6.89 -2.85
CA PHE A 46 7.23 6.02 -2.75
C PHE A 46 7.46 5.72 -1.28
N PHE A 47 6.64 4.82 -0.73
CA PHE A 47 6.57 4.52 0.69
C PHE A 47 6.34 3.02 0.94
N ASN A 48 7.02 2.45 1.94
CA ASN A 48 6.69 1.14 2.50
C ASN A 48 7.28 0.93 3.91
N VAL A 49 6.89 -0.15 4.58
CA VAL A 49 7.54 -0.69 5.79
C VAL A 49 8.62 -1.69 5.38
N PHE A 50 9.79 -1.63 6.02
CA PHE A 50 10.97 -2.42 5.65
C PHE A 50 11.53 -3.28 6.80
N SER A 51 11.12 -3.03 8.04
CA SER A 51 11.51 -3.86 9.18
C SER A 51 10.47 -3.76 10.30
N ALA A 52 10.30 -4.84 11.07
CA ALA A 52 9.48 -4.87 12.27
C ALA A 52 10.32 -4.85 13.57
N ASN A 53 11.61 -5.18 13.51
CA ASN A 53 12.52 -5.15 14.67
C ASN A 53 13.96 -4.75 14.24
N PRO A 54 14.34 -3.46 14.34
CA PRO A 54 13.50 -2.34 14.80
C PRO A 54 12.40 -2.01 13.79
N PRO A 55 11.28 -1.39 14.20
CA PRO A 55 10.21 -0.99 13.30
C PRO A 55 10.70 0.17 12.40
N VAL A 56 10.82 -0.08 11.10
CA VAL A 56 11.37 0.88 10.13
C VAL A 56 10.44 1.03 8.94
N ALA A 57 10.15 2.29 8.59
CA ALA A 57 9.48 2.66 7.37
C ALA A 57 10.37 3.60 6.54
N ILE A 58 10.17 3.61 5.22
CA ILE A 58 10.93 4.45 4.31
C ILE A 58 9.97 5.16 3.39
N PHE A 59 10.12 6.48 3.27
CA PHE A 59 9.49 7.27 2.22
C PHE A 59 10.55 7.99 1.37
N SER A 60 10.21 8.29 0.11
CA SER A 60 11.16 8.87 -0.84
C SER A 60 10.64 10.16 -1.48
N PRO A 61 10.97 11.34 -0.91
CA PRO A 61 10.77 12.61 -1.59
C PRO A 61 11.67 12.70 -2.82
N ALA A 62 11.07 12.75 -4.01
CA ALA A 62 11.81 12.96 -5.24
C ALA A 62 12.18 14.44 -5.42
N ARG A 63 13.37 14.69 -5.98
CA ARG A 63 13.74 16.01 -6.50
C ARG A 63 12.77 16.40 -7.61
N SER A 64 12.42 17.68 -7.70
CA SER A 64 11.57 18.19 -8.77
C SER A 64 12.11 17.77 -10.13
N GLY A 65 11.30 17.07 -10.93
CA GLY A 65 11.69 16.70 -12.29
C GLY A 65 11.89 17.91 -13.21
N ARG A 66 11.35 19.08 -12.84
CA ARG A 66 11.47 20.32 -13.62
C ARG A 66 12.68 21.15 -13.22
N THR A 67 12.91 21.31 -11.92
CA THR A 67 13.92 22.26 -11.39
C THR A 67 15.09 21.58 -10.69
N GLY A 68 15.01 20.28 -10.38
CA GLY A 68 16.00 19.57 -9.56
C GLY A 68 15.97 19.91 -8.07
N ALA A 69 15.10 20.83 -7.65
CA ALA A 69 14.97 21.28 -6.26
C ALA A 69 14.48 20.16 -5.34
N THR A 70 14.96 20.19 -4.09
CA THR A 70 14.50 19.32 -3.01
C THR A 70 13.16 19.81 -2.44
N LYS A 71 12.44 18.92 -1.75
CA LYS A 71 11.21 19.26 -1.02
C LYS A 71 11.56 19.72 0.39
N ASN A 72 10.79 20.65 0.94
CA ASN A 72 10.92 21.08 2.34
C ASN A 72 10.96 19.89 3.32
N THR A 73 10.13 18.86 3.12
CA THR A 73 10.14 17.63 3.96
C THR A 73 11.51 16.93 3.95
N PHE A 74 12.19 16.89 2.81
CA PHE A 74 13.54 16.32 2.72
C PHE A 74 14.55 17.18 3.48
N ASP A 75 14.50 18.50 3.31
CA ASP A 75 15.41 19.42 3.99
C ASP A 75 15.21 19.36 5.51
N ASN A 76 13.95 19.39 5.97
CA ASN A 76 13.57 19.25 7.37
C ASN A 76 14.02 17.89 7.93
N ALA A 77 13.80 16.78 7.22
CA ALA A 77 14.22 15.45 7.68
C ALA A 77 15.73 15.35 7.92
N LYS A 78 16.54 16.00 7.06
CA LYS A 78 18.01 16.07 7.24
C LYS A 78 18.40 17.01 8.37
N GLU A 79 17.64 18.07 8.59
CA GLU A 79 17.98 19.14 9.53
C GLU A 79 17.55 18.85 10.97
N THR A 80 16.32 18.33 11.16
CA THR A 80 15.72 18.10 12.49
C THR A 80 15.72 16.63 12.90
N GLY A 81 15.84 15.70 11.95
CA GLY A 81 15.94 14.27 12.24
C GLY A 81 14.63 13.65 12.74
N GLU A 82 13.50 14.32 12.56
CA GLU A 82 12.20 13.91 13.10
C GLU A 82 11.08 14.09 12.07
N CYS A 83 10.12 13.16 12.06
CA CYS A 83 8.90 13.30 11.27
C CYS A 83 7.75 12.49 11.88
N VAL A 84 6.53 12.74 11.42
CA VAL A 84 5.40 11.82 11.63
C VAL A 84 4.91 11.33 10.29
N ILE A 85 4.72 10.02 10.15
CA ILE A 85 4.04 9.42 9.00
C ILE A 85 2.58 9.19 9.38
N ASN A 86 1.68 9.93 8.73
CA ASN A 86 0.24 9.83 8.91
C ASN A 86 -0.34 8.94 7.79
N VAL A 87 -1.24 8.03 8.14
CA VAL A 87 -1.91 7.16 7.17
C VAL A 87 -3.07 7.90 6.51
N VAL A 88 -3.27 7.67 5.21
CA VAL A 88 -4.37 8.28 4.44
C VAL A 88 -5.47 7.26 4.18
N ASN A 89 -6.67 7.56 4.69
CA ASN A 89 -7.89 6.84 4.36
C ASN A 89 -8.71 7.60 3.30
N TYR A 90 -9.83 7.00 2.88
CA TYR A 90 -10.70 7.59 1.86
C TYR A 90 -11.27 8.95 2.25
N ALA A 91 -11.58 9.18 3.53
CA ALA A 91 -12.07 10.46 4.00
C ALA A 91 -11.02 11.59 3.90
N LEU A 92 -9.74 11.25 4.04
CA LEU A 92 -8.63 12.20 4.09
C LEU A 92 -7.98 12.48 2.72
N VAL A 93 -8.21 11.63 1.71
CA VAL A 93 -7.42 11.60 0.47
C VAL A 93 -7.40 12.93 -0.30
N GLN A 94 -8.50 13.68 -0.31
CA GLN A 94 -8.59 14.95 -1.03
C GLN A 94 -7.76 16.04 -0.33
N GLN A 95 -7.79 16.10 0.99
CA GLN A 95 -6.98 17.04 1.79
C GLN A 95 -5.49 16.71 1.66
N ALA A 96 -5.14 15.42 1.74
CA ALA A 96 -3.78 14.95 1.47
C ALA A 96 -3.33 15.36 0.06
N SER A 97 -4.16 15.16 -0.96
CA SER A 97 -3.84 15.58 -2.34
C SER A 97 -3.61 17.09 -2.44
N LEU A 98 -4.45 17.91 -1.81
CA LEU A 98 -4.32 19.38 -1.84
C LEU A 98 -3.00 19.87 -1.22
N SER A 99 -2.56 19.25 -0.12
CA SER A 99 -1.28 19.59 0.53
C SER A 99 -0.04 19.32 -0.33
N SER A 100 -0.17 18.57 -1.42
CA SER A 100 0.96 18.29 -2.35
C SER A 100 1.28 19.45 -3.30
N THR A 101 0.46 20.51 -3.30
CA THR A 101 0.66 21.72 -4.08
C THR A 101 2.03 22.35 -3.75
N GLU A 102 2.71 22.90 -4.76
CA GLU A 102 4.01 23.58 -4.58
C GLU A 102 3.83 24.96 -3.92
N TYR A 103 3.45 24.98 -2.64
CA TYR A 103 3.39 26.21 -1.87
C TYR A 103 4.80 26.78 -1.62
N PRO A 104 4.95 28.11 -1.53
CA PRO A 104 6.21 28.74 -1.13
C PRO A 104 6.68 28.28 0.26
N LYS A 105 8.00 28.33 0.49
CA LYS A 105 8.60 28.04 1.80
C LYS A 105 7.96 28.91 2.90
N GLY A 106 7.69 28.31 4.06
CA GLY A 106 7.05 28.98 5.21
C GLY A 106 5.52 28.96 5.18
N VAL A 107 4.88 28.47 4.11
CA VAL A 107 3.45 28.21 4.10
C VAL A 107 3.15 26.90 4.82
N ASN A 108 2.28 26.95 5.83
CA ASN A 108 1.81 25.77 6.54
C ASN A 108 0.71 25.04 5.73
N GLU A 109 1.01 23.84 5.23
CA GLU A 109 0.05 23.07 4.43
C GLU A 109 -1.09 22.45 5.26
N PHE A 110 -0.96 22.31 6.58
CA PHE A 110 -2.10 21.91 7.43
C PHE A 110 -3.25 22.91 7.27
N VAL A 111 -2.94 24.21 7.39
CA VAL A 111 -3.93 25.29 7.23
C VAL A 111 -4.51 25.30 5.81
N LYS A 112 -3.65 25.14 4.78
CA LYS A 112 -4.11 25.13 3.38
C LYS A 112 -5.02 23.95 3.04
N ALA A 113 -4.77 22.79 3.64
CA ALA A 113 -5.54 21.58 3.43
C ALA A 113 -6.73 21.43 4.42
N GLY A 114 -6.92 22.38 5.34
CA GLY A 114 -7.98 22.33 6.35
C GLY A 114 -7.81 21.19 7.35
N LEU A 115 -6.57 20.88 7.73
CA LEU A 115 -6.21 19.81 8.65
C LEU A 115 -5.84 20.36 10.03
N THR A 116 -6.08 19.56 11.05
CA THR A 116 -5.79 19.94 12.44
C THR A 116 -4.45 19.35 12.86
N GLU A 117 -3.53 20.22 13.27
CA GLU A 117 -2.30 19.82 13.93
C GLU A 117 -2.60 19.24 15.31
N GLU A 118 -2.02 18.09 15.61
CA GLU A 118 -2.11 17.45 16.92
C GLU A 118 -0.70 17.20 17.48
N PRO A 119 -0.38 17.60 18.72
CA PRO A 119 0.94 17.37 19.28
C PRO A 119 1.34 15.88 19.32
N SER A 120 2.60 15.64 19.00
CA SER A 120 3.29 14.36 19.17
C SER A 120 3.81 14.21 20.60
N LYS A 121 4.13 12.97 21.01
CA LYS A 121 4.63 12.65 22.35
C LYS A 121 6.15 12.57 22.43
N LEU A 122 6.81 12.09 21.38
CA LEU A 122 8.24 11.79 21.34
C LEU A 122 9.01 12.62 20.30
N VAL A 123 8.32 13.25 19.34
CA VAL A 123 8.93 14.08 18.30
C VAL A 123 8.30 15.48 18.23
N ARG A 124 8.98 16.44 17.62
CA ARG A 124 8.47 17.82 17.45
C ARG A 124 7.42 17.96 16.35
N ALA A 125 7.52 17.14 15.30
CA ALA A 125 6.60 17.22 14.17
C ALA A 125 5.16 16.90 14.62
N PRO A 126 4.15 17.71 14.26
CA PRO A 126 2.77 17.46 14.68
C PRO A 126 2.15 16.30 13.90
N ARG A 127 1.26 15.55 14.54
CA ARG A 127 0.39 14.55 13.90
C ARG A 127 -0.76 15.24 13.16
N VAL A 128 -1.35 14.54 12.20
CA VAL A 128 -2.61 14.94 11.55
C VAL A 128 -3.75 14.29 12.33
N LYS A 129 -4.58 15.10 13.00
CA LYS A 129 -5.67 14.62 13.85
C LYS A 129 -6.67 13.73 13.10
N GLU A 130 -6.92 14.05 11.83
CA GLU A 130 -7.87 13.35 10.97
C GLU A 130 -7.36 12.00 10.46
N SER A 131 -6.07 11.70 10.66
CA SER A 131 -5.48 10.42 10.24
C SER A 131 -5.89 9.30 11.19
N PRO A 132 -6.26 8.10 10.68
CA PRO A 132 -6.63 6.97 11.53
C PRO A 132 -5.43 6.30 12.22
N VAL A 133 -4.21 6.50 11.71
CA VAL A 133 -2.98 5.92 12.25
C VAL A 133 -1.83 6.89 12.03
N GLN A 134 -1.05 7.18 13.07
CA GLN A 134 0.11 8.05 13.00
C GLN A 134 1.35 7.37 13.61
N LEU A 135 2.47 7.48 12.91
CA LEU A 135 3.75 6.90 13.29
C LEU A 135 4.71 8.05 13.62
N GLU A 136 5.03 8.23 14.90
CA GLU A 136 6.08 9.16 15.31
C GLU A 136 7.45 8.53 15.04
N CYS A 137 8.31 9.23 14.31
CA CYS A 137 9.52 8.65 13.76
C CYS A 137 10.76 9.50 14.02
N LYS A 138 11.88 8.82 14.31
CA LYS A 138 13.21 9.38 14.20
C LYS A 138 13.81 9.04 12.84
N VAL A 139 14.36 10.02 12.15
CA VAL A 139 15.12 9.82 10.91
C VAL A 139 16.49 9.28 11.28
N ARG A 140 16.79 8.06 10.82
CA ARG A 140 18.09 7.41 11.05
C ARG A 140 19.12 7.84 10.02
N GLU A 141 18.68 7.91 8.77
CA GLU A 141 19.56 8.15 7.63
C GLU A 141 18.75 8.68 6.45
N VAL A 142 19.40 9.49 5.62
CA VAL A 142 18.85 9.94 4.33
C VAL A 142 19.84 9.53 3.24
N ILE A 143 19.42 8.60 2.37
CA ILE A 143 20.24 8.09 1.26
C ILE A 143 19.74 8.71 -0.05
N GLU A 144 20.54 9.60 -0.65
CA GLU A 144 20.22 10.23 -1.93
C GLU A 144 20.56 9.27 -3.08
N LEU A 145 19.57 8.90 -3.91
CA LEU A 145 19.78 7.96 -5.03
C LEU A 145 20.35 8.64 -6.28
N GLY A 146 20.42 9.97 -6.27
CA GLY A 146 20.98 10.77 -7.36
C GLY A 146 20.78 12.27 -7.13
N GLN A 147 21.47 13.07 -7.93
CA GLN A 147 21.45 14.53 -7.82
C GLN A 147 20.61 15.21 -8.91
N GLN A 148 20.12 14.45 -9.89
CA GLN A 148 19.35 14.96 -11.03
C GLN A 148 17.85 15.08 -10.71
N GLY A 149 17.13 15.86 -11.53
CA GLY A 149 15.67 15.98 -11.41
C GLY A 149 14.97 14.62 -11.49
N GLY A 150 14.00 14.39 -10.59
CA GLY A 150 13.30 13.11 -10.48
C GLY A 150 14.02 12.04 -9.65
N ALA A 151 15.27 12.26 -9.21
CA ALA A 151 15.96 11.33 -8.32
C ALA A 151 15.26 11.28 -6.95
N GLY A 152 15.03 10.06 -6.46
CA GLY A 152 14.49 9.80 -5.13
C GLY A 152 15.53 9.94 -4.02
N ASN A 153 15.06 10.13 -2.79
CA ASN A 153 15.90 10.22 -1.60
C ASN A 153 15.28 9.36 -0.51
N LEU A 154 15.92 8.26 -0.13
CA LEU A 154 15.38 7.35 0.88
C LEU A 154 15.52 7.96 2.27
N VAL A 155 14.42 8.38 2.86
CA VAL A 155 14.38 8.81 4.27
C VAL A 155 14.03 7.59 5.11
N ILE A 156 15.00 7.10 5.87
CA ILE A 156 14.85 5.89 6.69
C ILE A 156 14.39 6.30 8.09
N CYS A 157 13.18 5.90 8.44
CA CYS A 157 12.49 6.31 9.66
C CYS A 157 12.32 5.12 10.61
N GLU A 158 12.91 5.22 11.80
CA GLU A 158 12.58 4.32 12.91
C GLU A 158 11.32 4.81 13.60
N VAL A 159 10.31 3.95 13.69
CA VAL A 159 9.03 4.25 14.34
C VAL A 159 9.22 4.13 15.85
N LEU A 160 9.07 5.24 16.56
CA LEU A 160 9.20 5.30 18.01
C LEU A 160 7.87 5.04 18.73
N LEU A 161 6.77 5.53 18.15
CA LEU A 161 5.44 5.40 18.74
C LEU A 161 4.36 5.33 17.65
N ILE A 162 3.36 4.49 17.88
CA ILE A 162 2.21 4.31 17.00
C ILE A 162 0.96 4.78 17.73
N HIS A 163 0.16 5.62 17.07
CA HIS A 163 -1.17 6.01 17.50
C HIS A 163 -2.18 5.44 16.52
N VAL A 164 -3.26 4.86 17.03
CA VAL A 164 -4.34 4.25 16.24
C VAL A 164 -5.67 4.76 16.77
N ASP A 165 -6.54 5.27 15.90
CA ASP A 165 -7.91 5.61 16.25
C ASP A 165 -8.68 4.32 16.59
N GLU A 166 -9.26 4.25 17.79
CA GLU A 166 -10.04 3.10 18.24
C GLU A 166 -11.17 2.72 17.28
N LYS A 167 -11.68 3.69 16.49
CA LYS A 167 -12.72 3.43 15.48
C LYS A 167 -12.29 2.49 14.38
N VAL A 168 -10.99 2.36 14.11
CA VAL A 168 -10.47 1.44 13.09
C VAL A 168 -10.08 0.08 13.65
N LEU A 169 -10.23 -0.15 14.96
CA LEU A 169 -9.91 -1.42 15.60
C LEU A 169 -11.05 -2.44 15.44
N GLY A 170 -10.66 -3.70 15.24
CA GLY A 170 -11.51 -4.88 15.29
C GLY A 170 -11.75 -5.37 16.72
N GLU A 171 -12.45 -6.49 16.84
CA GLU A 171 -12.73 -7.14 18.14
C GLU A 171 -11.46 -7.69 18.81
N ASP A 172 -10.42 -7.97 18.03
CA ASP A 172 -9.11 -8.44 18.49
C ASP A 172 -8.15 -7.30 18.87
N ASN A 173 -8.65 -6.05 18.93
CA ASN A 173 -7.86 -4.83 19.11
C ASN A 173 -6.77 -4.62 18.04
N MET A 174 -6.87 -5.28 16.89
CA MET A 174 -6.02 -5.05 15.74
C MET A 174 -6.72 -4.14 14.72
N ILE A 175 -5.94 -3.53 13.82
CA ILE A 175 -6.50 -2.70 12.74
C ILE A 175 -7.36 -3.58 11.83
N ASP A 176 -8.65 -3.27 11.78
CA ASP A 176 -9.62 -3.91 10.90
C ASP A 176 -9.50 -3.34 9.48
N GLN A 177 -9.28 -4.23 8.51
CA GLN A 177 -9.03 -3.86 7.10
C GLN A 177 -10.23 -3.20 6.43
N HIS A 178 -11.46 -3.49 6.87
CA HIS A 178 -12.66 -2.83 6.36
C HIS A 178 -12.87 -1.47 7.02
N LYS A 179 -12.58 -1.33 8.32
CA LYS A 179 -12.80 -0.08 9.06
C LYS A 179 -11.77 1.02 8.75
N ILE A 180 -10.51 0.65 8.49
CA ILE A 180 -9.45 1.64 8.20
C ILE A 180 -9.65 2.37 6.87
N ASP A 181 -10.35 1.75 5.92
CA ASP A 181 -10.80 2.35 4.64
C ASP A 181 -9.67 3.06 3.86
N LEU A 182 -8.54 2.36 3.68
CA LEU A 182 -7.34 2.90 3.06
C LEU A 182 -7.54 3.28 1.59
N VAL A 183 -6.68 4.19 1.12
CA VAL A 183 -6.51 4.47 -0.30
C VAL A 183 -5.11 4.11 -0.78
N GLY A 184 -5.02 3.66 -2.03
CA GLY A 184 -3.76 3.42 -2.72
C GLY A 184 -3.60 4.35 -3.92
N ARG A 185 -2.40 4.90 -4.12
CA ARG A 185 -2.08 5.72 -5.30
C ARG A 185 -1.73 4.82 -6.49
N LEU A 186 -2.32 5.10 -7.65
CA LEU A 186 -2.06 4.40 -8.92
C LEU A 186 -1.22 5.28 -9.86
N GLY A 187 -1.13 4.90 -11.14
CA GLY A 187 -0.54 5.73 -12.19
C GLY A 187 -1.42 6.94 -12.54
N GLY A 188 -0.79 8.05 -12.90
CA GLY A 188 -1.49 9.31 -13.15
C GLY A 188 -2.26 9.82 -11.93
N ASP A 189 -3.49 10.27 -12.14
CA ASP A 189 -4.37 10.83 -11.11
C ASP A 189 -5.26 9.78 -10.44
N TRP A 190 -5.09 8.51 -10.80
CA TRP A 190 -5.91 7.44 -10.30
C TRP A 190 -5.57 7.06 -8.84
N TYR A 191 -6.62 6.75 -8.09
CA TYR A 191 -6.56 6.16 -6.76
C TYR A 191 -7.46 4.92 -6.72
N CYS A 192 -7.11 3.94 -5.90
CA CYS A 192 -8.01 2.86 -5.53
C CYS A 192 -8.44 3.01 -4.07
N ARG A 193 -9.72 2.80 -3.79
CA ARG A 193 -10.22 2.60 -2.42
C ARG A 193 -10.12 1.13 -2.07
N VAL A 194 -9.45 0.80 -0.98
CA VAL A 194 -9.21 -0.58 -0.54
C VAL A 194 -10.37 -1.00 0.36
N SER A 195 -11.55 -1.26 -0.24
CA SER A 195 -12.76 -1.62 0.51
C SER A 195 -13.69 -2.54 -0.29
N GLY A 196 -14.68 -3.13 0.41
CA GLY A 196 -15.68 -4.02 -0.18
C GLY A 196 -15.05 -5.21 -0.92
N ASN A 197 -15.42 -5.39 -2.19
CA ASN A 197 -14.97 -6.52 -3.02
C ASN A 197 -13.48 -6.45 -3.39
N ALA A 198 -12.78 -5.35 -3.11
CA ALA A 198 -11.32 -5.28 -3.26
C ALA A 198 -10.58 -6.08 -2.18
N LEU A 199 -11.24 -6.36 -1.05
CA LEU A 199 -10.69 -7.14 0.04
C LEU A 199 -11.11 -8.61 -0.10
N PHE A 200 -10.13 -9.51 -0.09
CA PHE A 200 -10.36 -10.95 -0.05
C PHE A 200 -9.27 -11.62 0.80
N LYS A 201 -9.62 -12.72 1.46
CA LYS A 201 -8.67 -13.49 2.27
C LYS A 201 -7.99 -14.53 1.40
N VAL A 202 -6.68 -14.62 1.53
CA VAL A 202 -5.87 -15.72 1.00
C VAL A 202 -5.34 -16.50 2.20
N ALA A 203 -5.69 -17.79 2.27
CA ALA A 203 -5.19 -18.66 3.33
C ALA A 203 -3.66 -18.74 3.22
N LYS A 204 -2.96 -18.42 4.31
CA LYS A 204 -1.50 -18.46 4.33
C LYS A 204 -1.02 -19.88 4.67
N PRO A 205 0.04 -20.40 4.02
CA PRO A 205 0.70 -21.67 4.38
C PRO A 205 1.54 -21.52 5.65
N LEU A 206 0.94 -21.15 6.78
CA LEU A 206 1.70 -20.86 8.01
C LEU A 206 1.80 -22.04 8.97
N LEU A 207 0.83 -22.96 8.92
CA LEU A 207 0.76 -24.10 9.84
C LEU A 207 1.14 -25.41 9.17
N THR A 208 0.99 -25.49 7.84
CA THR A 208 1.10 -26.74 7.08
C THR A 208 1.89 -26.50 5.81
N ILE A 209 2.77 -27.47 5.48
CA ILE A 209 3.53 -27.45 4.24
C ILE A 209 2.60 -27.98 3.15
N GLY A 210 2.13 -27.08 2.28
CA GLY A 210 1.38 -27.49 1.10
C GLY A 210 2.21 -28.43 0.23
N MET A 211 1.57 -29.40 -0.40
CA MET A 211 2.21 -30.42 -1.23
C MET A 211 2.94 -29.86 -2.47
N GLY A 212 2.62 -28.62 -2.86
CA GLY A 212 3.17 -27.97 -4.05
C GLY A 212 2.38 -28.30 -5.32
N VAL A 213 2.45 -27.41 -6.31
CA VAL A 213 1.76 -27.61 -7.59
C VAL A 213 2.34 -28.78 -8.35
N ASP A 214 3.64 -29.04 -8.24
CA ASP A 214 4.38 -30.13 -8.87
C ASP A 214 3.91 -31.52 -8.42
N SER A 215 3.48 -31.65 -7.16
CA SER A 215 2.91 -32.89 -6.61
C SER A 215 1.47 -33.16 -7.05
N LEU A 216 0.81 -32.20 -7.71
CA LEU A 216 -0.55 -32.42 -8.23
C LEU A 216 -0.51 -33.38 -9.44
N PRO A 217 -1.55 -34.24 -9.61
CA PRO A 217 -1.68 -35.10 -10.78
C PRO A 217 -1.58 -34.29 -12.07
N GLU A 218 -0.93 -34.86 -13.09
CA GLU A 218 -0.68 -34.17 -14.37
C GLU A 218 -1.97 -33.61 -14.99
N ARG A 219 -3.07 -34.36 -14.93
CA ARG A 219 -4.40 -33.92 -15.41
C ARG A 219 -4.92 -32.63 -14.74
N ILE A 220 -4.49 -32.36 -13.51
CA ILE A 220 -4.83 -31.14 -12.76
C ILE A 220 -3.86 -30.03 -13.18
N ARG A 221 -2.54 -30.30 -13.15
CA ARG A 221 -1.50 -29.32 -13.49
C ARG A 221 -1.64 -28.77 -14.92
N LEU A 222 -1.95 -29.64 -15.87
CA LEU A 222 -2.09 -29.30 -17.29
C LEU A 222 -3.54 -29.03 -17.69
N SER A 223 -4.43 -28.79 -16.72
CA SER A 223 -5.83 -28.51 -17.01
C SER A 223 -5.98 -27.18 -17.75
N ASN A 224 -6.74 -27.20 -18.86
CA ASN A 224 -7.13 -25.98 -19.58
C ASN A 224 -8.24 -25.18 -18.88
N VAL A 225 -8.77 -25.68 -17.75
CA VAL A 225 -9.85 -25.04 -16.99
C VAL A 225 -9.31 -24.33 -15.74
N LEU A 226 -8.24 -24.85 -15.15
CA LEU A 226 -7.66 -24.30 -13.92
C LEU A 226 -6.67 -23.19 -14.25
N THR A 227 -6.76 -22.08 -13.51
CA THR A 227 -5.79 -20.98 -13.61
C THR A 227 -4.63 -21.22 -12.64
N GLY A 228 -3.55 -20.45 -12.77
CA GLY A 228 -2.45 -20.48 -11.79
C GLY A 228 -2.91 -20.26 -10.34
N ASN A 229 -3.94 -19.43 -10.12
CA ASN A 229 -4.53 -19.23 -8.79
C ASN A 229 -5.22 -20.49 -8.27
N HIS A 230 -5.99 -21.19 -9.11
CA HIS A 230 -6.61 -22.45 -8.72
C HIS A 230 -5.55 -23.51 -8.39
N LEU A 231 -4.49 -23.60 -9.20
CA LEU A 231 -3.39 -24.52 -8.92
C LEU A 231 -2.66 -24.17 -7.62
N GLY A 232 -2.43 -22.88 -7.35
CA GLY A 232 -1.84 -22.42 -6.10
C GLY A 232 -2.69 -22.77 -4.88
N GLN A 233 -4.02 -22.63 -4.98
CA GLN A 233 -4.94 -23.05 -3.92
C GLN A 233 -4.89 -24.56 -3.67
N LEU A 234 -4.87 -25.37 -4.74
CA LEU A 234 -4.79 -26.83 -4.63
C LEU A 234 -3.43 -27.29 -4.11
N GLY A 235 -2.33 -26.71 -4.58
CA GLY A 235 -0.98 -27.02 -4.10
C GLY A 235 -0.75 -26.62 -2.64
N ASN A 236 -1.63 -25.79 -2.07
CA ASN A 236 -1.59 -25.38 -0.67
C ASN A 236 -2.20 -26.43 0.30
N THR A 237 -2.77 -27.52 -0.19
CA THR A 237 -3.22 -28.64 0.65
C THR A 237 -2.05 -29.54 1.01
N GLU A 238 -2.03 -30.14 2.21
CA GLU A 238 -0.94 -31.03 2.65
C GLU A 238 -0.81 -32.30 1.80
N GLN A 239 -1.93 -32.83 1.33
CA GLN A 239 -1.99 -34.06 0.55
C GLN A 239 -3.26 -34.08 -0.30
N LEU A 240 -3.28 -34.95 -1.31
CA LEU A 240 -4.50 -35.23 -2.06
C LEU A 240 -5.54 -35.90 -1.15
N PRO A 241 -6.84 -35.62 -1.36
CA PRO A 241 -7.90 -36.33 -0.67
C PRO A 241 -7.84 -37.82 -1.01
N GLN A 242 -8.21 -38.66 -0.04
CA GLN A 242 -8.30 -40.09 -0.23
C GLN A 242 -9.48 -40.45 -1.14
N SER A 243 -9.46 -41.63 -1.76
CA SER A 243 -10.49 -42.04 -2.72
C SER A 243 -11.90 -42.04 -2.08
N GLU A 244 -11.99 -42.45 -0.81
CA GLU A 244 -13.22 -42.48 -0.03
C GLU A 244 -13.79 -41.08 0.18
N GLU A 245 -12.93 -40.09 0.48
CA GLU A 245 -13.32 -38.69 0.64
C GLU A 245 -13.84 -38.10 -0.67
N VAL A 246 -13.18 -38.42 -1.79
CA VAL A 246 -13.61 -37.99 -3.12
C VAL A 246 -14.98 -38.59 -3.47
N ILE A 247 -15.20 -39.88 -3.18
CA ILE A 247 -16.48 -40.56 -3.43
C ILE A 247 -17.59 -39.98 -2.55
N SER A 248 -17.32 -39.78 -1.25
CA SER A 248 -18.25 -39.14 -0.31
C SER A 248 -18.65 -37.75 -0.80
N TYR A 249 -17.67 -36.91 -1.17
CA TYR A 249 -17.93 -35.58 -1.67
C TYR A 249 -18.75 -35.60 -2.97
N ARG A 250 -18.46 -36.52 -3.90
CA ARG A 250 -19.23 -36.71 -5.13
C ARG A 250 -20.69 -37.06 -4.84
N ASN A 251 -20.94 -37.89 -3.84
CA ASN A 251 -22.28 -38.36 -3.47
C ASN A 251 -23.05 -37.37 -2.61
N SER A 252 -22.40 -36.34 -2.06
CA SER A 252 -23.03 -35.31 -1.22
C SER A 252 -24.04 -34.42 -1.94
N GLY A 253 -24.11 -34.48 -3.28
CA GLY A 253 -24.94 -33.59 -4.09
C GLY A 253 -24.32 -32.22 -4.37
N ALA A 254 -23.24 -31.85 -3.67
CA ALA A 254 -22.58 -30.54 -3.80
C ALA A 254 -22.12 -30.21 -5.24
N ILE A 255 -21.69 -31.22 -6.01
CA ILE A 255 -21.30 -31.03 -7.41
C ILE A 255 -22.52 -30.67 -8.29
N GLY A 256 -23.67 -31.29 -8.03
CA GLY A 256 -24.91 -31.02 -8.75
C GLY A 256 -25.45 -29.62 -8.47
N GLU A 257 -25.43 -29.21 -7.20
CA GLU A 257 -25.80 -27.84 -6.79
C GLU A 257 -24.88 -26.79 -7.43
N ALA A 258 -23.57 -26.99 -7.39
CA ALA A 258 -22.61 -26.10 -8.03
C ALA A 258 -22.78 -25.99 -9.56
N ALA A 259 -23.14 -27.09 -10.22
CA ALA A 259 -23.42 -27.11 -11.65
C ALA A 259 -24.71 -26.37 -12.01
N SER A 260 -25.74 -26.47 -11.18
CA SER A 260 -27.04 -25.79 -11.37
C SER A 260 -26.92 -24.26 -11.29
N HIS A 261 -26.06 -23.73 -10.43
CA HIS A 261 -25.83 -22.29 -10.26
C HIS A 261 -25.12 -21.64 -11.47
N ARG A 262 -24.35 -22.40 -12.27
CA ARG A 262 -23.78 -21.89 -13.54
C ARG A 262 -24.84 -21.61 -14.60
N GLY A 263 -25.98 -22.32 -14.57
CA GLY A 263 -27.08 -22.11 -15.51
C GLY A 263 -27.78 -20.75 -15.35
N ALA A 264 -27.78 -20.19 -14.14
CA ALA A 264 -28.39 -18.89 -13.86
C ALA A 264 -27.53 -17.71 -14.36
N PHE A 265 -26.19 -17.82 -14.31
CA PHE A 265 -25.27 -16.79 -14.81
C PHE A 265 -25.18 -16.74 -16.34
N ALA A 266 -25.29 -17.90 -17.03
CA ALA A 266 -25.29 -17.93 -18.49
C ALA A 266 -26.54 -17.31 -19.12
N ARG A 267 -27.68 -17.28 -18.41
CA ARG A 267 -28.93 -16.66 -18.89
C ARG A 267 -28.95 -15.14 -18.77
N ARG A 268 -28.19 -14.53 -17.85
CA ARG A 268 -28.10 -13.06 -17.71
C ARG A 268 -27.23 -12.37 -18.77
N ARG A 269 -26.31 -13.08 -19.43
CA ARG A 269 -25.46 -12.50 -20.51
C ARG A 269 -26.12 -12.46 -21.89
N LYS A 270 -27.35 -12.96 -22.05
CA LYS A 270 -28.09 -12.88 -23.32
C LYS A 270 -29.19 -11.81 -23.31
N SER A 271 -29.29 -11.01 -22.26
CA SER A 271 -30.33 -9.99 -22.09
C SER A 271 -29.80 -8.60 -21.72
N GLU A 272 -28.55 -8.30 -22.04
CA GLU A 272 -27.96 -6.95 -22.04
C GLU A 272 -27.24 -6.71 -23.37
#